data_AF-A0A7S4BYZ0-F1
#
_entry.id   AF-A0A7S4BYZ0-F1
#
_cell.length_a   1.000
_cell.length_b   1.000
_cell.length_c   1.000
_cell.angle_alpha   90.00
_cell.angle_beta   90.00
_cell.angle_gamma   90.00
#
_symmetry.space_group_name_H-M   'P 1'
#
loop_
_entity.id
_entity.type
_entity.pdbx_description
1 polymer ?
#
loop_
_entity_poly.entity_id
_entity_poly.type
_entity_poly.pdbx_seq_one_letter_code
_entity_poly.pdbx_strand_id
1 'polypeptide(L)'
;MRIYTLLRAAELCLSVFCLRGAASPNVTGDLGLINLADNQVCSFRFLFVNQADGSPYVIDRPFDFYLFDFDTGLEEGTLTESVEVCGLDPVRPFDLSDTIYSPFIVSSIEAVDLDFDENGNRCFRFFATQAGSGSNNPEFASDVFLPLFDMTPFTIINVLPILLKLNFVAGLSEFTLEYQITAAQDVGTSGRNFLFTG
;
A
#
# COMPACT_ATOMS: atom_id res chain seq x y z
N MET A 1 -25.26 9.36 -6.35
CA MET A 1 -23.96 9.48 -5.65
C MET A 1 -23.78 8.20 -4.86
N ARG A 2 -22.93 7.28 -5.33
CA ARG A 2 -22.80 5.94 -4.75
C ARG A 2 -21.93 6.05 -3.50
N ILE A 3 -22.54 5.75 -2.35
CA ILE A 3 -21.86 5.52 -1.09
C ILE A 3 -20.99 4.28 -1.29
N TYR A 4 -19.69 4.36 -0.99
CA TYR A 4 -18.78 3.23 -1.03
C TYR A 4 -19.30 2.16 -0.06
N THR A 5 -19.80 1.05 -0.60
CA THR A 5 -20.14 -0.13 0.19
C THR A 5 -18.83 -0.78 0.59
N LEU A 6 -18.31 -0.38 1.76
CA LEU A 6 -17.41 -1.17 2.60
C LEU A 6 -17.81 -2.65 2.51
N LEU A 7 -16.83 -3.53 2.33
CA LEU A 7 -17.01 -4.98 2.33
C LEU A 7 -17.86 -5.41 3.55
N ARG A 8 -19.17 -5.60 3.37
CA ARG A 8 -20.05 -6.13 4.43
C ARG A 8 -20.07 -7.65 4.49
N ALA A 9 -19.40 -8.33 3.54
CA ALA A 9 -19.40 -9.80 3.45
C ALA A 9 -18.04 -10.42 3.81
N ALA A 10 -16.95 -9.65 3.78
CA ALA A 10 -15.61 -10.18 4.02
C ALA A 10 -14.73 -9.20 4.82
N GLU A 11 -13.94 -9.75 5.72
CA GLU A 11 -12.88 -9.05 6.44
C GLU A 11 -11.51 -9.45 5.89
N LEU A 12 -10.54 -8.54 6.01
CA LEU A 12 -9.15 -8.75 5.63
C LEU A 12 -8.35 -9.25 6.84
N CYS A 13 -7.86 -10.49 6.80
CA CYS A 13 -6.97 -11.04 7.81
C CYS A 13 -5.52 -10.97 7.32
N LEU A 14 -4.62 -10.46 8.16
CA LEU A 14 -3.22 -10.26 7.81
C LEU A 14 -2.32 -11.25 8.57
N SER A 15 -1.46 -11.94 7.84
CA SER A 15 -0.31 -12.67 8.36
C SER A 15 0.99 -12.00 7.93
N VAL A 16 1.94 -11.86 8.86
CA VAL A 16 3.22 -11.16 8.64
C VAL A 16 4.39 -12.12 8.77
N PHE A 17 5.29 -12.15 7.80
CA PHE A 17 6.55 -12.88 7.86
C PHE A 17 7.73 -11.98 7.45
N CYS A 18 8.67 -11.72 8.37
CA CYS A 18 9.81 -10.83 8.13
C CYS A 18 11.15 -11.57 8.18
N LEU A 19 11.99 -11.32 7.19
CA LEU A 19 13.39 -11.74 7.18
C LEU A 19 14.19 -10.78 8.08
N ARG A 20 14.18 -11.08 9.39
CA ARG A 20 14.88 -10.40 10.52
C ARG A 20 14.07 -9.28 11.19
N GLY A 21 13.98 -9.34 12.52
CA GLY A 21 13.32 -8.35 13.39
C GLY A 21 11.84 -8.65 13.67
N ALA A 22 11.20 -7.83 14.50
CA ALA A 22 9.81 -7.99 14.91
C ALA A 22 8.96 -6.91 14.24
N ALA A 23 7.87 -7.32 13.59
CA ALA A 23 6.82 -6.42 13.10
C ALA A 23 5.76 -6.26 14.19
N SER A 24 5.34 -5.03 14.47
CA SER A 24 4.25 -4.75 15.41
C SER A 24 3.03 -4.22 14.64
N PRO A 25 1.97 -5.03 14.47
CA PRO A 25 0.74 -4.57 13.84
C PRO A 25 -0.05 -3.69 14.81
N ASN A 26 -0.48 -2.53 14.34
CA ASN A 26 -1.53 -1.73 14.97
C ASN A 26 -2.60 -1.44 13.91
N VAL A 27 -3.85 -1.74 14.23
CA VAL A 27 -5.00 -1.31 13.41
C VAL A 27 -5.58 -0.08 14.09
N THR A 28 -5.55 1.06 13.42
CA THR A 28 -6.11 2.31 13.95
C THR A 28 -7.22 2.77 13.02
N GLY A 29 -8.46 2.40 13.32
CA GLY A 29 -9.61 2.70 12.45
C GLY A 29 -9.57 1.92 11.14
N ASP A 30 -9.73 2.62 10.01
CA ASP A 30 -9.75 2.06 8.64
C ASP A 30 -8.33 1.81 8.06
N LEU A 31 -7.27 2.12 8.82
CA LEU A 31 -5.88 1.97 8.38
C LEU A 31 -5.17 0.83 9.13
N GLY A 32 -4.48 -0.02 8.37
CA GLY A 32 -3.53 -0.98 8.90
C GLY A 32 -2.12 -0.37 8.92
N LEU A 33 -1.43 -0.47 10.07
CA LEU A 33 -0.07 0.04 10.25
C LEU A 33 0.84 -1.06 10.77
N ILE A 34 2.00 -1.22 10.14
CA ILE A 34 3.04 -2.15 10.60
C ILE A 34 4.37 -1.41 10.65
N ASN A 35 4.95 -1.33 11.85
CA ASN A 35 6.27 -0.77 12.04
C ASN A 35 7.33 -1.81 11.67
N LEU A 36 8.29 -1.38 10.86
CA LEU A 36 9.41 -2.17 10.36
C LEU A 36 10.70 -1.41 10.67
N ALA A 37 11.77 -2.11 11.02
CA ALA A 37 13.11 -1.54 11.12
C ALA A 37 13.73 -1.34 9.72
N ASP A 38 14.84 -0.60 9.66
CA ASP A 38 15.63 -0.51 8.43
C ASP A 38 16.24 -1.87 8.04
N ASN A 39 16.64 -2.00 6.77
CA ASN A 39 17.23 -3.23 6.23
C ASN A 39 16.36 -4.49 6.44
N GLN A 40 15.04 -4.33 6.32
CA GLN A 40 14.07 -5.40 6.49
C GLN A 40 13.35 -5.72 5.19
N VAL A 41 13.05 -7.01 5.02
CA VAL A 41 12.14 -7.50 3.98
C VAL A 41 11.04 -8.28 4.67
N CYS A 42 9.79 -7.94 4.40
CA CYS A 42 8.62 -8.59 4.97
C CYS A 42 7.65 -8.99 3.88
N SER A 43 7.21 -10.24 3.95
CA SER A 43 6.10 -10.76 3.16
C SER A 43 4.82 -10.64 3.99
N PHE A 44 3.83 -9.97 3.41
CA PHE A 44 2.50 -9.79 3.96
C PHE A 44 1.53 -10.63 3.16
N ARG A 45 0.88 -11.59 3.84
CA ARG A 45 -0.18 -12.40 3.26
C ARG A 45 -1.52 -11.91 3.78
N PHE A 46 -2.37 -11.51 2.85
CA PHE A 46 -3.72 -11.03 3.11
C PHE A 46 -4.70 -12.11 2.72
N LEU A 47 -5.53 -12.54 3.67
CA LEU A 47 -6.56 -13.57 3.51
C LEU A 47 -7.93 -12.91 3.61
N PHE A 48 -8.82 -13.24 2.68
CA PHE A 48 -10.20 -12.81 2.79
C PHE A 48 -11.01 -13.86 3.53
N VAL A 49 -11.77 -13.42 4.54
CA VAL A 49 -12.61 -14.31 5.35
C VAL A 49 -14.03 -13.78 5.45
N ASN A 50 -15.01 -14.68 5.53
CA ASN A 50 -16.40 -14.32 5.77
C ASN A 50 -16.54 -13.75 7.18
N GLN A 51 -17.14 -12.57 7.30
CA GLN A 51 -17.29 -11.88 8.58
C GLN A 51 -18.10 -12.68 9.62
N ALA A 52 -19.05 -13.51 9.19
CA ALA A 52 -19.94 -14.23 10.09
C ALA A 52 -19.26 -15.41 10.79
N ASP A 53 -18.34 -16.10 10.12
CA ASP A 53 -17.78 -17.37 10.60
C ASP A 53 -16.26 -17.52 10.43
N GLY A 54 -15.58 -16.52 9.86
CA GLY A 54 -14.13 -16.54 9.63
C GLY A 54 -13.67 -17.54 8.56
N SER A 55 -14.59 -18.18 7.83
CA SER A 55 -14.22 -19.11 6.75
C SER A 55 -13.59 -18.38 5.56
N PRO A 56 -12.69 -19.02 4.79
CA PRO A 56 -12.10 -18.40 3.60
C PRO A 56 -13.18 -17.90 2.63
N TYR A 57 -13.01 -16.68 2.14
CA TYR A 57 -13.91 -16.02 1.21
C TYR A 57 -13.18 -15.71 -0.09
N VAL A 58 -13.82 -15.92 -1.23
CA VAL A 58 -13.31 -15.50 -2.53
C VAL A 58 -14.01 -14.21 -2.91
N ILE A 59 -13.27 -13.13 -3.13
CA ILE A 59 -13.87 -11.86 -3.56
C ILE A 59 -14.45 -12.02 -4.97
N ASP A 60 -15.72 -11.70 -5.15
CA ASP A 60 -16.46 -11.87 -6.41
C ASP A 60 -16.41 -10.65 -7.34
N ARG A 61 -15.67 -9.61 -6.95
CA ARG A 61 -15.54 -8.32 -7.65
C ARG A 61 -14.09 -7.80 -7.60
N PRO A 62 -13.68 -6.96 -8.55
CA PRO A 62 -12.42 -6.22 -8.42
C PRO A 62 -12.41 -5.37 -7.14
N PHE A 63 -11.23 -5.18 -6.56
CA PHE A 63 -11.02 -4.37 -5.37
C PHE A 63 -9.71 -3.60 -5.46
N ASP A 64 -9.63 -2.52 -4.67
CA ASP A 64 -8.49 -1.62 -4.64
C ASP A 64 -7.73 -1.81 -3.31
N PHE A 65 -6.41 -1.69 -3.34
CA PHE A 65 -5.58 -1.68 -2.15
C PHE A 65 -4.65 -0.48 -2.21
N TYR A 66 -4.59 0.32 -1.15
CA TYR A 66 -3.84 1.57 -1.11
C TYR A 66 -2.68 1.44 -0.12
N LEU A 67 -1.50 1.87 -0.56
CA LEU A 67 -0.34 2.08 0.30
C LEU A 67 -0.09 3.58 0.46
N PHE A 68 0.20 3.98 1.69
CA PHE A 68 0.51 5.36 2.07
C PHE A 68 1.95 5.45 2.56
N ASP A 69 2.43 6.68 2.71
CA ASP A 69 3.78 6.97 3.23
C ASP A 69 4.92 6.37 2.39
N PHE A 70 4.69 6.07 1.11
CA PHE A 70 5.66 5.35 0.29
C PHE A 70 6.82 6.25 -0.15
N ASP A 71 7.86 6.36 0.69
CA ASP A 71 8.91 7.37 0.60
C ASP A 71 10.35 6.83 0.74
N THR A 72 11.34 7.72 0.60
CA THR A 72 12.78 7.39 0.66
C THR A 72 13.48 7.86 1.95
N GLY A 73 12.71 8.29 2.94
CA GLY A 73 13.21 8.94 4.15
C GLY A 73 13.56 10.41 4.03
N LEU A 74 14.04 10.98 5.16
CA LEU A 74 14.22 12.43 5.33
C LEU A 74 15.19 13.04 4.30
N GLU A 75 16.18 12.26 3.86
CA GLU A 75 17.03 12.61 2.73
C GLU A 75 16.92 11.51 1.66
N GLU A 76 16.92 11.91 0.39
CA GLU A 76 16.77 10.99 -0.74
C GLU A 76 17.84 9.88 -0.69
N GLY A 77 17.39 8.62 -0.75
CA GLY A 77 18.28 7.46 -0.73
C GLY A 77 18.82 7.06 0.64
N THR A 78 18.36 7.72 1.73
CA THR A 78 18.71 7.29 3.09
C THR A 78 18.00 6.01 3.50
N LEU A 79 16.76 5.79 3.06
CA LEU A 79 15.96 4.58 3.26
C LEU A 79 14.95 4.42 2.13
N THR A 80 15.20 3.59 1.11
CA THR A 80 14.25 3.37 0.02
C THR A 80 13.27 2.27 0.36
N GLU A 81 11.98 2.59 0.24
CA GLU A 81 10.90 1.62 0.29
C GLU A 81 10.62 1.04 -1.10
N SER A 82 10.42 -0.27 -1.15
CA SER A 82 9.96 -0.96 -2.34
C SER A 82 8.86 -1.95 -2.00
N VAL A 83 7.99 -2.19 -2.97
CA VAL A 83 6.92 -3.17 -2.84
C VAL A 83 6.81 -4.01 -4.09
N GLU A 84 6.78 -5.32 -3.92
CA GLU A 84 6.52 -6.30 -4.98
C GLU A 84 5.19 -7.00 -4.73
N VAL A 85 4.39 -7.11 -5.78
CA VAL A 85 3.06 -7.71 -5.71
C VAL A 85 2.68 -8.33 -7.04
N CYS A 86 1.99 -9.46 -6.98
CA CYS A 86 1.42 -10.16 -8.12
C CYS A 86 -0.11 -10.26 -7.99
N GLY A 87 -0.78 -10.60 -9.08
CA GLY A 87 -2.24 -10.77 -9.10
C GLY A 87 -3.01 -9.47 -9.34
N LEU A 88 -2.31 -8.44 -9.86
CA LEU A 88 -2.93 -7.19 -10.24
C LEU A 88 -3.75 -7.32 -11.52
N ASP A 89 -4.66 -6.38 -11.74
CA ASP A 89 -5.45 -6.28 -12.98
C ASP A 89 -4.50 -6.16 -14.20
N PRO A 90 -4.60 -7.06 -15.19
CA PRO A 90 -3.67 -7.06 -16.32
C PRO A 90 -3.84 -5.85 -17.25
N VAL A 91 -5.00 -5.18 -17.24
CA VAL A 91 -5.32 -4.01 -18.05
C VAL A 91 -4.94 -2.72 -17.32
N ARG A 92 -5.25 -2.63 -16.02
CA ARG A 92 -5.00 -1.44 -15.20
C ARG A 92 -4.45 -1.84 -13.83
N PRO A 93 -3.18 -2.27 -13.72
CA PRO A 93 -2.65 -2.91 -12.52
C PRO A 93 -2.54 -1.97 -11.31
N PHE A 94 -2.31 -0.68 -11.55
CA PHE A 94 -2.19 0.32 -10.52
C PHE A 94 -2.64 1.68 -11.04
N ASP A 95 -2.85 2.62 -10.12
CA ASP A 95 -2.99 4.03 -10.42
C ASP A 95 -2.14 4.87 -9.47
N LEU A 96 -1.63 5.98 -10.00
CA LEU A 96 -0.92 7.00 -9.24
C LEU A 96 -1.78 8.27 -9.16
N SER A 97 -1.43 9.17 -8.24
CA SER A 97 -2.27 10.34 -7.95
C SER A 97 -2.48 11.29 -9.13
N ASP A 98 -1.55 11.34 -10.08
CA ASP A 98 -1.68 12.11 -11.31
C ASP A 98 -2.86 11.61 -12.18
N THR A 99 -3.08 10.30 -12.15
CA THR A 99 -4.11 9.57 -12.88
C THR A 99 -5.43 9.55 -12.12
N ILE A 100 -5.39 9.43 -10.78
CA ILE A 100 -6.59 9.35 -9.94
C ILE A 100 -7.25 10.73 -9.81
N TYR A 101 -6.46 11.79 -9.57
CA TYR A 101 -7.00 13.09 -9.17
C TYR A 101 -6.74 14.18 -10.20
N SER A 102 -5.48 14.40 -10.58
CA SER A 102 -5.12 15.51 -11.45
C SER A 102 -3.68 15.42 -11.94
N PRO A 103 -3.39 15.74 -13.22
CA PRO A 103 -2.02 15.74 -13.75
C PRO A 103 -1.10 16.78 -13.08
N PHE A 104 -1.63 17.68 -12.26
CA PHE A 104 -0.84 18.64 -11.48
C PHE A 104 -0.27 18.05 -10.19
N ILE A 105 -0.74 16.89 -9.76
CA ILE A 105 -0.19 16.16 -8.63
C ILE A 105 0.83 15.18 -9.19
N VAL A 106 2.12 15.51 -9.05
CA VAL A 106 3.20 14.65 -9.53
C VAL A 106 3.39 13.51 -8.54
N SER A 107 3.19 12.28 -8.98
CA SER A 107 3.52 11.09 -8.18
C SER A 107 5.02 10.87 -8.14
N SER A 108 5.52 10.40 -7.00
CA SER A 108 6.92 10.09 -6.77
C SER A 108 7.12 8.60 -6.51
N ILE A 109 6.60 7.81 -7.45
CA ILE A 109 6.65 6.35 -7.43
C ILE A 109 7.08 5.88 -8.81
N GLU A 110 8.09 5.02 -8.86
CA GLU A 110 8.50 4.31 -10.06
C GLU A 110 7.92 2.89 -10.03
N ALA A 111 7.48 2.37 -11.19
CA ALA A 111 6.97 1.02 -11.33
C ALA A 111 7.75 0.24 -12.39
N VAL A 112 8.16 -0.97 -12.05
CA VAL A 112 8.84 -1.92 -12.92
C VAL A 112 7.94 -3.13 -13.13
N ASP A 113 7.62 -3.42 -14.40
CA ASP A 113 6.90 -4.64 -14.79
C ASP A 113 7.84 -5.84 -14.64
N LEU A 114 7.44 -6.81 -13.82
CA LEU A 114 8.21 -8.04 -13.58
C LEU A 114 7.72 -9.22 -14.44
N ASP A 115 6.85 -8.97 -15.41
CA ASP A 115 6.17 -9.98 -16.22
C ASP A 115 5.19 -10.82 -15.38
N PHE A 116 4.83 -12.01 -15.86
CA PHE A 116 3.93 -12.94 -15.18
C PHE A 116 4.65 -13.89 -14.21
N ASP A 117 4.01 -14.19 -13.07
CA ASP A 117 4.44 -15.29 -12.20
C ASP A 117 4.16 -16.67 -12.81
N GLU A 118 4.56 -17.73 -12.11
CA GLU A 118 4.33 -19.12 -12.51
C GLU A 118 2.85 -19.51 -12.66
N ASN A 119 1.94 -18.71 -12.09
CA ASN A 119 0.49 -18.90 -12.17
C ASN A 119 -0.15 -18.02 -13.26
N GLY A 120 0.64 -17.26 -14.02
CA GLY A 120 0.14 -16.36 -15.06
C GLY A 120 -0.44 -15.05 -14.51
N ASN A 121 -0.11 -14.67 -13.28
CA ASN A 121 -0.51 -13.40 -12.68
C ASN A 121 0.52 -12.31 -13.01
N ARG A 122 0.06 -11.11 -13.38
CA ARG A 122 0.96 -9.99 -13.66
C ARG A 122 1.58 -9.47 -12.35
N CYS A 123 2.89 -9.24 -12.37
CA CYS A 123 3.66 -8.79 -11.22
C CYS A 123 4.33 -7.45 -11.46
N PHE A 124 4.42 -6.65 -10.41
CA PHE A 124 5.09 -5.35 -10.44
C PHE A 124 5.94 -5.17 -9.20
N ARG A 125 7.04 -4.43 -9.37
CA ARG A 125 7.80 -3.86 -8.28
C ARG A 125 7.74 -2.35 -8.35
N PHE A 126 7.40 -1.72 -7.25
CA PHE A 126 7.32 -0.27 -7.10
C PHE A 126 8.44 0.23 -6.19
N PHE A 127 8.91 1.43 -6.46
CA PHE A 127 9.96 2.10 -5.69
C PHE A 127 9.54 3.52 -5.35
N ALA A 128 9.72 3.90 -4.10
CA ALA A 128 9.59 5.29 -3.70
C ALA A 128 10.74 6.13 -4.30
N THR A 129 10.43 7.34 -4.77
CA THR A 129 11.44 8.26 -5.36
C THR A 129 11.50 9.63 -4.70
N GLN A 130 10.65 9.90 -3.71
CA GLN A 130 10.62 11.18 -2.98
C GLN A 130 11.03 10.99 -1.52
N ALA A 131 11.71 12.00 -0.98
CA ALA A 131 12.02 12.07 0.44
C ALA A 131 10.75 12.36 1.27
N GLY A 132 10.59 11.66 2.38
CA GLY A 132 9.48 11.81 3.31
C GLY A 132 9.93 11.70 4.76
N SER A 133 9.17 12.31 5.66
CA SER A 133 9.59 12.51 7.06
C SER A 133 8.85 11.59 8.03
N GLY A 134 8.01 10.68 7.52
CA GLY A 134 7.04 9.91 8.29
C GLY A 134 5.90 10.75 8.87
N SER A 135 5.84 12.05 8.53
CA SER A 135 4.73 12.94 8.92
C SER A 135 3.72 13.12 7.78
N ASN A 136 3.94 12.49 6.64
CA ASN A 136 3.23 12.55 5.36
C ASN A 136 2.07 11.53 5.27
N ASN A 137 1.54 11.15 6.43
CA ASN A 137 0.48 10.15 6.57
C ASN A 137 -0.91 10.80 6.55
N PRO A 138 -1.93 10.16 5.93
CA PRO A 138 -3.31 10.56 6.16
C PRO A 138 -3.69 10.30 7.62
N GLU A 139 -4.57 11.14 8.19
CA GLU A 139 -5.13 10.88 9.53
C GLU A 139 -6.20 9.78 9.45
N PHE A 140 -6.97 9.78 8.35
CA PHE A 140 -7.98 8.78 8.05
C PHE A 140 -7.93 8.35 6.58
N ALA A 141 -8.29 7.10 6.29
CA ALA A 141 -8.42 6.64 4.91
C ALA A 141 -9.38 7.52 4.08
N SER A 142 -10.43 8.07 4.73
CA SER A 142 -11.36 8.99 4.08
C SER A 142 -10.70 10.26 3.51
N ASP A 143 -9.56 10.69 4.05
CA ASP A 143 -8.90 11.93 3.63
C ASP A 143 -8.49 11.88 2.15
N VAL A 144 -8.17 10.68 1.64
CA VAL A 144 -7.81 10.47 0.24
C VAL A 144 -9.00 10.03 -0.63
N PHE A 145 -10.18 9.76 -0.07
CA PHE A 145 -11.35 9.36 -0.86
C PHE A 145 -12.33 10.51 -1.15
N LEU A 146 -12.00 11.72 -0.69
CA LEU A 146 -12.75 12.93 -1.00
C LEU A 146 -12.47 13.41 -2.43
N PRO A 147 -13.40 14.17 -3.05
CA PRO A 147 -13.06 14.94 -4.23
C PRO A 147 -11.86 15.86 -3.98
N LEU A 148 -11.00 16.05 -4.98
CA LEU A 148 -9.75 16.81 -4.83
C LEU A 148 -9.94 18.22 -4.23
N PHE A 149 -11.04 18.90 -4.56
CA PHE A 149 -11.34 20.25 -4.06
C PHE A 149 -11.82 20.28 -2.60
N ASP A 150 -12.19 19.13 -2.04
CA ASP A 150 -12.61 18.95 -0.64
C ASP A 150 -11.45 18.45 0.24
N MET A 151 -10.33 18.04 -0.36
CA MET A 151 -9.15 17.59 0.39
C MET A 151 -8.41 18.77 1.03
N THR A 152 -7.77 18.51 2.16
CA THR A 152 -6.91 19.52 2.79
C THR A 152 -5.67 19.78 1.94
N PRO A 153 -5.08 21.00 2.00
CA PRO A 153 -3.79 21.25 1.36
C PRO A 153 -2.70 20.29 1.82
N PHE A 154 -2.75 19.85 3.07
CA PHE A 154 -1.81 18.88 3.61
C PHE A 154 -1.90 17.54 2.87
N THR A 155 -3.11 17.00 2.68
CA THR A 155 -3.34 15.76 1.93
C THR A 155 -2.81 15.87 0.50
N ILE A 156 -3.17 16.95 -0.19
CA ILE A 156 -2.80 17.17 -1.59
C ILE A 156 -1.27 17.23 -1.75
N ILE A 157 -0.59 17.92 -0.84
CA ILE A 157 0.86 18.21 -0.97
C ILE A 157 1.72 17.07 -0.41
N ASN A 158 1.31 16.44 0.69
CA ASN A 158 2.18 15.53 1.44
C ASN A 158 1.76 14.06 1.32
N VAL A 159 0.47 13.77 1.11
CA VAL A 159 -0.04 12.39 1.07
C VAL A 159 -0.17 11.88 -0.36
N LEU A 160 -0.79 12.65 -1.25
CA LEU A 160 -1.08 12.18 -2.61
C LEU A 160 0.18 11.85 -3.45
N PRO A 161 1.28 12.61 -3.42
CA PRO A 161 2.45 12.30 -4.24
C PRO A 161 3.05 10.90 -4.02
N ILE A 162 2.86 10.34 -2.82
CA ILE A 162 3.41 9.06 -2.38
C ILE A 162 2.32 8.01 -2.11
N LEU A 163 1.13 8.22 -2.66
CA LEU A 163 0.02 7.28 -2.61
C LEU A 163 0.13 6.27 -3.76
N LEU A 164 0.23 4.98 -3.43
CA LEU A 164 0.13 3.90 -4.42
C LEU A 164 -1.24 3.24 -4.33
N LYS A 165 -1.99 3.21 -5.44
CA LYS A 165 -3.20 2.41 -5.56
C LYS A 165 -2.92 1.17 -6.41
N LEU A 166 -3.10 -0.01 -5.83
CA LEU A 166 -3.06 -1.30 -6.50
C LEU A 166 -4.48 -1.73 -6.87
N ASN A 167 -4.69 -2.18 -8.10
CA ASN A 167 -5.98 -2.66 -8.58
C ASN A 167 -5.92 -4.18 -8.72
N PHE A 168 -6.75 -4.90 -7.97
CA PHE A 168 -6.83 -6.35 -8.01
C PHE A 168 -8.06 -6.84 -8.76
N VAL A 169 -7.92 -8.01 -9.39
CA VAL A 169 -9.02 -8.72 -10.05
C VAL A 169 -9.94 -9.41 -9.05
N ALA A 170 -11.16 -9.72 -9.48
CA ALA A 170 -12.03 -10.65 -8.77
C ALA A 170 -11.43 -12.08 -8.76
N GLY A 171 -11.91 -12.93 -7.85
CA GLY A 171 -11.57 -14.35 -7.78
C GLY A 171 -10.43 -14.69 -6.82
N LEU A 172 -9.90 -13.70 -6.10
CA LEU A 172 -8.85 -13.91 -5.10
C LEU A 172 -9.46 -14.29 -3.75
N SER A 173 -8.90 -15.32 -3.12
CA SER A 173 -9.12 -15.65 -1.68
C SER A 173 -7.99 -15.14 -0.79
N GLU A 174 -6.87 -14.79 -1.40
CA GLU A 174 -5.72 -14.17 -0.77
C GLU A 174 -4.86 -13.45 -1.80
N PHE A 175 -3.98 -12.59 -1.31
CA PHE A 175 -2.86 -12.07 -2.08
C PHE A 175 -1.65 -11.89 -1.17
N THR A 176 -0.46 -11.84 -1.77
CA THR A 176 0.79 -11.60 -1.05
C THR A 176 1.47 -10.37 -1.62
N LEU A 177 2.10 -9.62 -0.74
CA LEU A 177 2.88 -8.44 -1.06
C LEU A 177 4.20 -8.53 -0.29
N GLU A 178 5.33 -8.38 -0.97
CA GLU A 178 6.64 -8.24 -0.36
C GLU A 178 7.00 -6.77 -0.25
N TYR A 179 7.25 -6.31 0.96
CA TYR A 179 7.65 -4.94 1.25
C TYR A 179 9.07 -4.93 1.79
N GLN A 180 9.90 -4.04 1.28
CA GLN A 180 11.30 -3.96 1.61
C GLN A 180 11.70 -2.51 1.94
N ILE A 181 12.54 -2.38 2.95
CA ILE A 181 13.21 -1.13 3.34
C ILE A 181 14.71 -1.37 3.23
N THR A 182 15.43 -0.53 2.48
CA THR A 182 16.89 -0.62 2.43
C THR A 182 17.52 -0.29 3.80
N ALA A 183 18.82 -0.57 3.97
CA ALA A 183 19.53 -0.17 5.18
C ALA A 183 19.63 1.36 5.28
N ALA A 184 19.54 1.90 6.49
CA ALA A 184 19.78 3.32 6.72
C ALA A 184 21.25 3.64 6.42
N GLN A 185 21.49 4.74 5.71
CA GLN A 185 22.87 5.24 5.55
C GLN A 185 23.40 5.91 6.82
N ASP A 186 22.51 6.46 7.65
CA ASP A 186 22.86 7.18 8.87
C ASP A 186 22.51 6.41 10.16
N VAL A 187 23.38 6.55 11.16
CA VAL A 187 23.19 5.96 12.48
C VAL A 187 22.08 6.71 13.22
N GLY A 188 20.99 6.00 13.58
CA GLY A 188 19.89 6.55 14.36
C GLY A 188 18.61 6.83 13.55
N THR A 189 18.62 6.60 12.24
CA THR A 189 17.41 6.64 11.42
C THR A 189 16.54 5.43 11.77
N SER A 190 15.39 5.69 12.37
CA SER A 190 14.38 4.68 12.68
C SER A 190 13.76 4.13 11.39
N GLY A 191 13.24 2.92 11.47
CA GLY A 191 12.61 2.25 10.33
C GLY A 191 11.33 2.93 9.83
N ARG A 192 10.47 2.19 9.13
CA ARG A 192 9.33 2.74 8.40
C ARG A 192 8.00 2.07 8.74
N ASN A 193 6.93 2.72 8.32
CA ASN A 193 5.58 2.23 8.48
C ASN A 193 5.07 1.70 7.15
N PHE A 194 4.76 0.41 7.11
CA PHE A 194 3.87 -0.10 6.09
C PHE A 194 2.43 0.29 6.47
N LEU A 195 1.92 1.36 5.84
CA LEU A 195 0.59 1.92 6.08
C LEU A 195 -0.33 1.63 4.89
N PHE A 196 -1.51 1.05 5.14
CA PHE A 196 -2.40 0.59 4.07
C PHE A 196 -3.91 0.62 4.39
N THR A 197 -4.74 0.54 3.35
CA THR A 197 -6.18 0.21 3.43
C THR A 197 -6.61 -0.61 2.20
N GLY A 198 -7.64 -1.45 2.33
CA GLY A 198 -8.20 -2.26 1.23
C GLY A 198 -9.63 -2.73 1.47
#